data_AF-A0A4U1D670-F1
#
_entry.id   AF-A0A4U1D670-F1
#
_cell.length_a   1.000
_cell.length_b   1.000
_cell.length_c   1.000
_cell.angle_alpha   90.00
_cell.angle_beta   90.00
_cell.angle_gamma   90.00
#
_symmetry.space_group_name_H-M   'P 1'
#
loop_
_entity.id
_entity.type
_entity.pdbx_description
1 polymer ?
#
loop_
_entity_poly.entity_id
_entity_poly.type
_entity_poly.pdbx_seq_one_letter_code
_entity_poly.pdbx_strand_id
1 'polypeptide(L)'
;MIDGFQKVVNKLIEERLEQIITSEEYVMYSELLHKDLDEKLGQFEKFEDETKKDELIDDIRANIFEQVHIQTKLAYRTAFNDALVFAINTLVNPQKMF
;
A
#
# COMPACT_ATOMS: atom_id res chain seq x y z
N MET A 1 -31.84 -0.64 3.99
CA MET A 1 -30.90 -1.39 4.87
C MET A 1 -29.56 -1.66 4.19
N ILE A 2 -29.51 -1.93 2.87
CA ILE A 2 -28.25 -2.21 2.15
C ILE A 2 -27.33 -0.98 2.06
N ASP A 3 -27.87 0.22 1.80
CA ASP A 3 -27.05 1.45 1.69
C ASP A 3 -26.35 1.88 2.99
N GLY A 4 -26.99 1.65 4.14
CA GLY A 4 -26.41 1.97 5.45
C GLY A 4 -25.22 1.06 5.79
N PHE A 5 -25.35 -0.24 5.48
CA PHE A 5 -24.27 -1.20 5.66
C PHE A 5 -23.08 -0.92 4.72
N GLN A 6 -23.37 -0.67 3.44
CA GLN A 6 -22.33 -0.38 2.46
C GLN A 6 -21.55 0.91 2.78
N LYS A 7 -22.25 1.94 3.28
CA LYS A 7 -21.61 3.18 3.75
C LYS A 7 -20.68 2.95 4.95
N VAL A 8 -21.10 2.12 5.92
CA VAL A 8 -20.28 1.78 7.09
C VAL A 8 -19.06 0.96 6.69
N VAL A 9 -19.21 -0.01 5.78
CA VAL A 9 -18.10 -0.79 5.23
C VAL A 9 -17.11 0.09 4.48
N ASN A 10 -17.58 0.99 3.61
CA ASN A 10 -16.70 1.91 2.90
C ASN A 10 -15.93 2.82 3.86
N LYS A 11 -16.58 3.35 4.90
CA LYS A 11 -15.92 4.20 5.91
C LYS A 11 -14.86 3.42 6.69
N LEU A 12 -15.13 2.17 7.04
CA LEU A 12 -14.16 1.28 7.68
C LEU A 12 -12.95 1.03 6.77
N ILE A 13 -13.19 0.78 5.49
CA ILE A 13 -12.12 0.59 4.49
C ILE A 13 -11.28 1.86 4.37
N GLU A 14 -11.90 3.04 4.27
CA GLU A 14 -11.20 4.33 4.21
C GLU A 14 -10.34 4.58 5.46
N GLU A 15 -10.89 4.39 6.66
CA GLU A 15 -10.14 4.56 7.93
C GLU A 15 -8.96 3.58 8.04
N ARG A 16 -9.12 2.35 7.53
CA ARG A 16 -8.02 1.37 7.53
C ARG A 16 -6.96 1.67 6.48
N LEU A 17 -7.36 2.08 5.28
CA LEU A 17 -6.41 2.56 4.27
C LEU A 17 -5.61 3.74 4.82
N GLU A 18 -6.26 4.68 5.50
CA GLU A 18 -5.59 5.81 6.15
C GLU A 18 -4.56 5.36 7.19
N GLN A 19 -4.89 4.38 8.04
CA GLN A 19 -3.94 3.81 8.99
C GLN A 19 -2.78 3.08 8.33
N ILE A 20 -3.01 2.40 7.21
CA ILE A 20 -1.96 1.71 6.46
C ILE A 20 -1.00 2.73 5.84
N ILE A 21 -1.51 3.76 5.15
CA ILE A 21 -0.67 4.75 4.47
C ILE A 21 0.07 5.67 5.44
N THR A 22 -0.45 5.85 6.66
CA THR A 22 0.21 6.61 7.73
C THR A 22 1.08 5.74 8.63
N SER A 23 1.12 4.42 8.43
CA SER A 23 1.97 3.54 9.22
C SER A 23 3.45 3.82 8.95
N GLU A 24 4.27 3.75 9.99
CA GLU A 24 5.72 3.99 9.91
C GLU A 24 6.39 3.07 8.87
N GLU A 25 5.97 1.80 8.81
CA GLU A 25 6.47 0.83 7.83
C GLU A 25 6.15 1.28 6.39
N TYR A 26 4.91 1.70 6.13
CA TYR A 26 4.51 2.19 4.81
C TYR A 26 5.25 3.47 4.41
N VAL A 27 5.33 4.44 5.33
CA VAL A 27 6.02 5.72 5.10
C VAL A 27 7.49 5.49 4.79
N MET A 28 8.19 4.69 5.60
CA MET A 28 9.60 4.36 5.40
C MET A 28 9.84 3.68 4.04
N TYR A 29 9.02 2.69 3.67
CA TYR A 29 9.14 2.04 2.37
C TYR A 29 8.85 3.00 1.21
N SER A 30 7.82 3.85 1.34
CA SER A 30 7.46 4.83 0.32
C SER A 30 8.57 5.86 0.13
N GLU A 31 9.17 6.37 1.22
CA GLU A 31 10.29 7.31 1.15
C GLU A 31 11.52 6.71 0.47
N LEU A 32 11.87 5.46 0.80
CA LEU A 32 13.01 4.78 0.20
C LEU A 32 12.82 4.58 -1.31
N LEU A 33 11.62 4.18 -1.73
CA LEU A 33 11.28 3.99 -3.14
C LEU A 33 11.18 5.31 -3.90
N HIS A 34 10.59 6.36 -3.29
CA HIS A 34 10.55 7.70 -3.88
C HIS A 34 11.95 8.26 -4.09
N LYS A 35 12.84 8.08 -3.10
CA LYS A 35 14.24 8.51 -3.24
C LYS A 35 14.95 7.78 -4.38
N ASP A 36 14.81 6.46 -4.51
CA ASP A 36 15.39 5.70 -5.61
C ASP A 36 14.82 6.14 -6.97
N LEU A 37 13.51 6.42 -7.03
CA LEU A 37 12.85 6.91 -8.22
C LEU A 37 13.35 8.31 -8.62
N ASP A 38 13.48 9.24 -7.66
CA ASP A 38 14.02 10.58 -7.89
C ASP A 38 15.48 10.53 -8.37
N GLU A 39 16.30 9.65 -7.78
CA GLU A 39 17.69 9.42 -8.21
C GLU A 39 17.76 8.90 -9.64
N LYS A 40 16.87 7.96 -10.03
CA LYS A 40 16.77 7.42 -11.40
C LYS A 40 16.27 8.46 -12.40
N LEU A 41 15.23 9.23 -12.05
CA LEU A 41 14.71 10.30 -12.88
C LEU A 41 15.73 11.42 -13.10
N GLY A 42 16.50 11.78 -12.07
CA GLY A 42 17.58 12.77 -12.18
C GLY A 42 18.77 12.32 -13.04
N GLN A 43 18.88 11.02 -13.32
CA GLN A 43 19.85 10.47 -14.27
C GLN A 43 19.31 10.44 -15.71
N PHE A 44 18.00 10.47 -15.91
CA PHE A 44 17.36 10.38 -17.22
C PHE A 44 17.80 11.52 -18.17
N GLU A 45 18.00 12.72 -17.64
CA GLU A 45 18.47 13.88 -18.41
C GLU A 45 19.96 13.80 -18.81
N LYS A 46 20.74 12.88 -18.21
CA LYS A 46 22.20 12.79 -18.40
C LYS A 46 22.64 11.84 -19.49
N PHE A 47 21.73 11.03 -20.03
CA PHE A 47 22.05 10.06 -21.08
C PHE A 47 21.72 10.65 -22.45
N GLU A 48 22.71 10.74 -23.35
CA GLU A 48 22.49 11.07 -24.77
C GLU A 48 22.19 9.82 -25.62
N ASP A 49 22.56 8.63 -25.11
CA ASP A 49 22.39 7.32 -25.75
C ASP A 49 20.97 6.76 -25.51
N GLU A 50 20.22 6.49 -26.57
CA GLU A 50 18.85 5.95 -26.50
C GLU A 50 18.79 4.58 -25.81
N THR A 51 19.80 3.72 -26.00
CA THR A 51 19.81 2.37 -25.40
C THR A 51 19.81 2.45 -23.87
N LYS A 52 20.57 3.39 -23.32
CA LYS A 52 20.65 3.62 -21.87
C LYS A 52 19.40 4.26 -21.31
N LYS A 53 18.69 5.05 -22.12
CA LYS A 53 17.38 5.60 -21.73
C LYS A 53 16.35 4.49 -21.61
N ASP A 54 16.34 3.54 -22.53
CA ASP A 54 15.42 2.40 -22.49
C ASP A 54 15.68 1.52 -21.26
N GLU A 55 16.95 1.20 -20.96
CA GLU A 55 17.33 0.48 -19.72
C GLU A 55 16.84 1.22 -18.46
N LEU A 56 17.04 2.54 -18.41
CA LEU A 56 16.60 3.36 -17.28
C LEU A 56 15.06 3.42 -17.15
N ILE A 57 14.33 3.42 -18.27
CA ILE A 57 12.85 3.36 -18.28
C ILE A 57 12.36 2.04 -17.70
N ASP A 58 12.99 0.93 -18.05
CA ASP A 58 12.65 -0.38 -17.49
C ASP A 58 12.96 -0.45 -15.99
N ASP A 59 14.07 0.15 -15.54
CA ASP A 59 14.40 0.27 -14.11
C ASP A 59 13.39 1.14 -13.32
N ILE A 60 12.92 2.24 -13.92
CA ILE A 60 11.86 3.09 -13.35
C ILE A 60 10.55 2.30 -13.26
N ARG A 61 10.20 1.55 -14.31
CA ARG A 61 9.00 0.71 -14.33
C ARG A 61 9.08 -0.37 -13.24
N ALA A 62 10.22 -1.04 -13.11
CA ALA A 62 10.44 -2.05 -12.08
C ALA A 62 10.29 -1.46 -10.67
N ASN A 63 10.85 -0.28 -10.40
CA ASN A 63 10.70 0.41 -9.12
C ASN A 63 9.22 0.72 -8.80
N ILE A 64 8.47 1.27 -9.77
CA ILE A 64 7.03 1.55 -9.59
C ILE A 64 6.25 0.26 -9.30
N PHE A 65 6.57 -0.84 -9.99
CA PHE A 65 5.93 -2.14 -9.72
C PHE A 65 6.25 -2.66 -8.31
N GLU A 66 7.48 -2.52 -7.86
CA GLU A 66 7.89 -2.92 -6.51
C GLU A 66 7.15 -2.09 -5.45
N GLN A 67 6.99 -0.78 -5.69
CA GLN A 67 6.19 0.10 -4.83
C GLN A 67 4.74 -0.38 -4.72
N VAL A 68 4.06 -0.60 -5.85
CA VAL A 68 2.67 -1.09 -5.85
C VAL A 68 2.58 -2.46 -5.16
N HIS A 69 3.56 -3.34 -5.37
CA HIS A 69 3.58 -4.67 -4.76
C HIS A 69 3.67 -4.60 -3.23
N ILE A 70 4.61 -3.82 -2.69
CA ILE A 70 4.79 -3.66 -1.24
C ILE A 70 3.56 -3.03 -0.60
N GLN A 71 3.03 -1.96 -1.19
CA GLN A 71 1.83 -1.27 -0.70
C GLN A 71 0.62 -2.21 -0.68
N THR A 72 0.43 -2.99 -1.75
CA THR A 72 -0.65 -3.98 -1.84
C THR A 72 -0.50 -5.07 -0.78
N LYS A 73 0.72 -5.57 -0.56
CA LYS A 73 0.99 -6.61 0.45
C LYS A 73 0.69 -6.13 1.88
N LEU A 74 1.06 -4.89 2.22
CA LEU A 74 0.75 -4.26 3.50
C LEU A 74 -0.76 -4.10 3.70
N ALA A 75 -1.47 -3.66 2.65
CA ALA A 75 -2.92 -3.54 2.69
C ALA A 75 -3.62 -4.89 2.90
N TYR A 76 -3.22 -5.93 2.16
CA TYR A 76 -3.75 -7.28 2.32
C TYR A 76 -3.49 -7.85 3.71
N ARG A 77 -2.27 -7.69 4.24
CA ARG A 77 -1.91 -8.19 5.58
C ARG A 77 -2.78 -7.55 6.66
N THR A 78 -2.99 -6.24 6.56
CA THR A 78 -3.81 -5.48 7.51
C THR A 78 -5.28 -5.90 7.42
N ALA A 79 -5.85 -5.96 6.21
CA ALA A 79 -7.22 -6.39 5.98
C ALA A 79 -7.47 -7.83 6.45
N PHE A 80 -6.51 -8.74 6.23
CA PHE A 80 -6.60 -10.11 6.73
C PHE A 80 -6.59 -10.18 8.25
N ASN A 81 -5.69 -9.44 8.92
CA ASN A 81 -5.66 -9.36 10.37
C ASN A 81 -6.98 -8.81 10.94
N ASP A 82 -7.52 -7.75 10.34
CA ASP A 82 -8.81 -7.18 10.75
C ASP A 82 -9.96 -8.18 10.61
N ALA A 83 -10.02 -8.90 9.49
CA ALA A 83 -11.03 -9.93 9.27
C ALA A 83 -10.91 -11.08 10.28
N LEU A 84 -9.68 -11.48 10.63
CA LEU A 84 -9.40 -12.47 11.67
C LEU A 84 -9.85 -12.00 13.05
N VAL A 85 -9.50 -10.77 13.43
CA VAL A 85 -9.92 -10.18 14.71
C VAL A 85 -11.44 -10.07 14.78
N PHE A 86 -12.09 -9.63 13.70
CA PHE A 86 -13.54 -9.62 13.60
C PHE A 86 -14.15 -11.01 13.77
N ALA A 87 -13.61 -12.02 13.06
CA ALA A 87 -14.08 -13.40 13.17
C ALA A 87 -13.90 -13.95 14.59
N ILE A 88 -12.76 -13.71 15.23
CA ILE A 88 -12.49 -14.14 16.61
C ILE A 88 -13.45 -13.46 17.58
N ASN A 89 -13.58 -12.12 17.51
CA ASN A 89 -14.42 -11.36 18.42
C ASN A 89 -15.93 -11.63 18.23
N THR A 90 -16.35 -11.94 17.00
CA THR A 90 -17.77 -12.14 16.68
C THR A 90 -18.20 -13.60 16.80
N LEU A 91 -17.35 -14.54 16.37
CA LEU A 91 -17.73 -15.96 16.27
C LEU A 91 -17.17 -16.81 17.41
N VAL A 92 -15.97 -16.50 17.89
CA VAL A 92 -15.26 -17.37 18.85
C VAL A 92 -15.43 -16.87 20.29
N ASN A 93 -15.46 -15.56 20.52
CA ASN A 93 -15.62 -14.99 21.86
C ASN A 93 -16.58 -13.78 21.89
N PRO A 94 -17.90 -14.00 21.73
CA PRO A 94 -18.90 -12.94 21.73
C PRO A 94 -19.02 -12.18 23.08
N GLN A 95 -18.34 -12.61 24.15
CA GLN A 95 -18.54 -12.12 25.51
C GLN A 95 -17.67 -10.91 25.94
N LYS A 96 -17.35 -10.00 25.03
CA LYS A 96 -16.84 -8.66 25.39
C LYS A 96 -17.67 -7.50 24.81
N MET A 97 -18.96 -7.73 24.58
CA MET A 97 -19.95 -6.65 24.45
C MET A 97 -20.88 -6.64 25.67
N PHE A 98 -20.32 -6.24 26.81
CA PHE A 98 -21.03 -5.57 27.92
C PHE A 98 -20.06 -4.60 28.58
#